data_AF-A0A3L7VQM7-F1
#
_entry.id   AF-A0A3L7VQM7-F1
#
_cell.length_a   1.000
_cell.length_b   1.000
_cell.length_c   1.000
_cell.angle_alpha   90.00
_cell.angle_beta   90.00
_cell.angle_gamma   90.00
#
_symmetry.space_group_name_H-M   'P 1'
#
loop_
_entity.id
_entity.type
_entity.pdbx_description
1 polymer ?
#
loop_
_entity_poly.entity_id
_entity_poly.type
_entity_poly.pdbx_seq_one_letter_code
_entity_poly.pdbx_strand_id
1 'polypeptide(L)' 'YHRINRVGVGLLEPGGILVTCSCSGSVSRDDFLQMLSGVAQRSARPIQVLESRGAAADHPVSASCLEGEYLTCVIARVP' A
#
# COMPACT_ATOMS: atom_id res chain seq x y z
N TYR A 1 -5.62 -1.44 8.67
CA TYR A 1 -4.34 -1.41 7.93
C TYR A 1 -3.13 -0.93 8.72
N HIS A 2 -3.24 0.07 9.61
CA HIS A 2 -2.08 0.58 10.36
C HIS A 2 -1.31 -0.47 11.18
N ARG A 3 -2.00 -1.28 11.99
CA ARG A 3 -1.34 -2.22 12.91
C ARG A 3 -0.47 -3.24 12.16
N ILE A 4 -1.01 -3.88 11.13
CA ILE A 4 -0.30 -4.91 10.36
C ILE A 4 0.92 -4.32 9.62
N ASN A 5 0.76 -3.16 8.99
CA ASN A 5 1.88 -2.50 8.30
C ASN A 5 2.96 -2.02 9.27
N ARG A 6 2.59 -1.52 10.45
CA ARG A 6 3.57 -1.13 11.48
C ARG A 6 4.38 -2.33 11.98
N VAL A 7 3.72 -3.47 12.21
CA VAL A 7 4.42 -4.71 12.61
C VAL A 7 5.33 -5.19 11.48
N GLY A 8 4.83 -5.24 10.24
CA GLY A 8 5.64 -5.65 9.08
C GLY A 8 6.87 -4.77 8.88
N VAL A 9 6.70 -3.45 8.90
CA VAL A 9 7.80 -2.48 8.84
C VAL A 9 8.78 -2.69 10.00
N GLY A 10 8.31 -3.02 11.20
CA GLY A 10 9.19 -3.28 12.35
C GLY A 10 10.07 -4.53 12.23
N LEU A 11 9.73 -5.47 11.34
CA LEU A 11 10.47 -6.72 11.14
C LEU A 11 11.52 -6.65 10.02
N LEU A 12 11.51 -5.59 9.21
CA LEU A 12 12.41 -5.46 8.08
C LEU A 12 13.80 -4.97 8.50
N GLU A 13 14.85 -5.57 7.96
CA GLU A 13 16.20 -4.98 8.04
C GLU A 13 16.28 -3.65 7.26
N PRO A 14 17.29 -2.79 7.53
CA PRO A 14 17.56 -1.62 6.71
C PRO A 14 17.70 -1.96 5.22
N GLY A 15 16.97 -1.26 4.36
CA GLY A 15 16.89 -1.54 2.93
C GLY A 15 15.89 -2.64 2.53
N GLY A 16 15.17 -3.23 3.49
CA GLY A 16 14.16 -4.25 3.23
C GLY A 16 13.00 -3.77 2.37
N ILE A 17 12.34 -4.72 1.69
CA ILE A 17 11.19 -4.46 0.82
C ILE A 17 9.89 -4.83 1.53
N LEU A 18 8.98 -3.88 1.62
CA LEU A 18 7.61 -4.07 2.04
C LEU A 18 6.71 -4.19 0.80
N VAL A 19 6.01 -5.31 0.66
CA VAL A 19 4.89 -5.45 -0.28
C VAL A 19 3.61 -5.54 0.53
N THR A 20 2.69 -4.61 0.31
CA THR A 20 1.46 -4.51 1.10
C THR A 20 0.27 -4.15 0.23
N CYS A 21 -0.85 -4.82 0.47
CA CYS A 21 -2.01 -4.78 -0.40
C CYS A 21 -3.30 -4.50 0.37
N SER A 22 -4.27 -3.90 -0.33
CA SER A 22 -5.67 -3.79 0.08
C SER A 22 -6.55 -4.18 -1.09
N CYS A 23 -7.50 -5.08 -0.88
CA CYS A 23 -8.54 -5.43 -1.87
C CYS A 23 -9.92 -4.88 -1.49
N SER A 24 -9.96 -3.87 -0.61
CA SER A 24 -11.20 -3.23 -0.18
C SER A 24 -11.54 -2.09 -1.14
N GLY A 25 -12.67 -2.19 -1.85
CA GLY A 25 -13.18 -1.11 -2.71
C GLY A 25 -13.54 0.17 -1.95
N SER A 26 -13.68 0.11 -0.61
CA SER A 26 -13.92 1.28 0.23
C SER A 26 -12.64 2.03 0.63
N VAL A 27 -11.46 1.54 0.23
CA VAL A 27 -10.17 2.18 0.53
C VAL A 27 -9.56 2.60 -0.79
N SER A 28 -9.53 3.91 -1.05
CA SER A 28 -8.86 4.42 -2.24
C SER A 28 -7.35 4.20 -2.17
N ARG A 29 -6.69 4.26 -3.33
CA ARG A 29 -5.22 4.20 -3.40
C ARG A 29 -4.58 5.32 -2.57
N ASP A 30 -5.15 6.53 -2.60
CA ASP A 30 -4.66 7.67 -1.85
C ASP A 30 -4.83 7.46 -0.34
N ASP A 31 -5.97 6.95 0.12
CA ASP A 31 -6.18 6.62 1.54
C ASP A 31 -5.15 5.59 2.02
N PHE A 32 -4.82 4.61 1.18
CA PHE A 32 -3.83 3.59 1.50
C PHE A 32 -2.41 4.18 1.60
N LEU A 33 -2.04 5.10 0.71
CA LEU A 33 -0.76 5.82 0.77
C LEU A 33 -0.68 6.75 1.99
N GLN A 34 -1.76 7.46 2.33
CA GLN A 34 -1.84 8.26 3.55
C GLN A 34 -1.71 7.39 4.81
N MET A 35 -2.34 6.22 4.81
CA MET A 35 -2.18 5.23 5.87
C MET A 35 -0.72 4.79 6.02
N LEU A 36 -0.01 4.51 4.91
CA LEU A 36 1.42 4.17 4.95
C LEU A 36 2.30 5.34 5.43
N SER A 37 1.98 6.58 5.04
CA SER A 37 2.63 7.78 5.59
C SER A 37 2.49 7.84 7.12
N GLY A 38 1.29 7.61 7.64
CA GLY A 38 1.06 7.52 9.09
C GLY A 38 1.77 6.34 9.76
N VAL A 39 1.98 5.23 9.04
CA VAL A 39 2.82 4.11 9.53
C VAL A 39 4.27 4.57 9.65
N ALA A 40 4.84 5.17 8.60
CA ALA A 40 6.23 5.64 8.58
C ALA A 40 6.52 6.59 9.76
N GLN A 41 5.62 7.54 10.01
CA GLN A 41 5.70 8.47 11.15
C GLN A 41 5.69 7.73 12.50
N ARG A 42 4.77 6.77 12.68
CA ARG A 42 4.62 6.05 13.96
C ARG A 42 5.69 4.97 14.19
N SER A 43 6.29 4.42 13.14
CA SER A 43 7.40 3.48 13.25
C SER A 43 8.77 4.18 13.34
N ALA A 44 8.82 5.51 13.16
CA ALA A 44 10.06 6.27 13.01
C ALA A 44 10.99 5.65 11.94
N ARG A 45 10.39 5.09 10.89
CA ARG A 45 11.10 4.46 9.77
C ARG A 45 10.56 5.04 8.47
N PRO A 46 11.41 5.66 7.63
CA PRO A 46 10.97 6.17 6.34
C PRO A 46 10.49 5.01 5.45
N ILE A 47 9.51 5.29 4.59
CA ILE A 47 8.99 4.36 3.60
C ILE A 47 9.10 5.05 2.24
N GLN A 48 9.80 4.42 1.30
CA GLN A 48 9.99 4.93 -0.06
C GLN A 48 9.17 4.07 -1.01
N VAL A 49 8.10 4.63 -1.58
CA VAL A 49 7.28 3.92 -2.57
C VAL A 49 8.08 3.75 -3.85
N LEU A 50 8.26 2.50 -4.27
CA LEU A 50 8.91 2.15 -5.53
C LEU A 50 7.88 2.00 -6.64
N GLU A 51 6.77 1.32 -6.33
CA GLU A 51 5.70 1.06 -7.28
C GLU A 51 4.34 1.04 -6.57
N SER A 52 3.32 1.50 -7.27
CA SER A 52 1.92 1.33 -6.89
C SER A 52 1.19 0.67 -8.05
N ARG A 53 0.54 -0.46 -7.77
CA ARG A 53 -0.14 -1.31 -8.75
C ARG A 53 -1.59 -1.53 -8.36
N GLY A 54 -2.40 -1.93 -9.35
CA GLY A 54 -3.78 -2.35 -9.18
C GLY A 54 -3.98 -3.82 -9.54
N ALA A 55 -5.23 -4.19 -9.81
CA ALA A 55 -5.55 -5.50 -10.39
C ALA A 55 -4.91 -5.66 -11.78
N ALA A 56 -4.69 -6.90 -12.19
CA ALA A 56 -4.10 -7.20 -13.50
C ALA A 56 -5.11 -6.94 -14.63
N ALA A 57 -4.65 -7.00 -15.89
CA ALA A 57 -5.44 -6.62 -17.06
C ALA A 57 -6.67 -7.53 -17.31
N ASP A 58 -6.72 -8.71 -16.69
CA ASP A 58 -7.87 -9.60 -16.65
C ASP A 58 -9.01 -9.09 -15.74
N HIS A 59 -8.74 -8.05 -14.95
CA HIS A 59 -9.69 -7.35 -14.08
C HIS A 59 -9.76 -5.86 -14.47
N PRO A 60 -10.33 -5.53 -15.64
CA PRO A 60 -10.39 -4.15 -16.11
C PRO A 60 -11.31 -3.31 -15.23
N VAL A 61 -10.91 -2.06 -14.98
CA VAL A 61 -11.77 -1.07 -14.34
C VAL A 61 -12.65 -0.43 -15.40
N SER A 62 -13.97 -0.42 -15.17
CA SER A 62 -14.90 0.26 -16.07
C SER A 62 -14.83 1.77 -15.85
N ALA A 63 -14.74 2.55 -16.93
CA ALA A 63 -14.83 4.01 -16.85
C ALA A 63 -16.18 4.51 -16.29
N SER A 64 -17.22 3.68 -16.35
CA SER A 64 -18.54 3.98 -15.77
C SER A 64 -18.72 3.51 -14.32
N CYS A 65 -17.75 2.77 -13.77
CA CYS A 65 -17.80 2.19 -12.42
C CYS A 65 -16.37 2.09 -11.88
N LEU A 66 -15.88 3.22 -11.34
CA LEU A 66 -14.52 3.34 -10.80
C LEU A 66 -14.36 2.59 -9.48
N GLU A 67 -15.47 2.24 -8.81
CA GLU A 67 -15.50 1.35 -7.65
C GLU A 67 -14.89 -0.04 -7.95
N GLY A 68 -14.79 -0.40 -9.23
CA GLY A 68 -14.06 -1.58 -9.68
C GLY A 68 -12.54 -1.51 -9.51
N GLU A 69 -11.96 -0.33 -9.21
CA GLU A 69 -10.54 -0.19 -8.85
C GLU A 69 -10.28 -0.56 -7.38
N TYR A 70 -10.65 -1.78 -6.99
CA TYR A 70 -10.66 -2.21 -5.58
C TYR A 70 -9.31 -2.67 -5.04
N LEU A 71 -8.39 -3.11 -5.92
CA LEU A 71 -7.08 -3.62 -5.52
C LEU A 71 -6.03 -2.50 -5.57
N THR A 72 -5.35 -2.30 -4.45
CA THR A 72 -4.12 -1.52 -4.37
C THR A 72 -3.00 -2.41 -3.85
N CYS A 73 -1.88 -2.42 -4.55
CA CYS A 73 -0.64 -3.07 -4.13
C CYS A 73 0.48 -2.03 -4.14
N VAL A 74 1.12 -1.82 -2.98
CA VAL A 74 2.25 -0.91 -2.85
C VAL A 74 3.51 -1.73 -2.58
N ILE A 75 4.52 -1.48 -3.41
CA ILE A 75 5.88 -2.00 -3.23
C ILE A 75 6.74 -0.83 -2.75
N ALA A 76 7.32 -0.97 -1.57
CA ALA A 76 8.09 0.08 -0.94
C ALA A 76 9.40 -0.45 -0.35
N ARG A 77 10.42 0.42 -0.32
CA ARG A 77 11.67 0.20 0.39
C ARG A 77 11.61 0.88 1.75
N VAL A 78 12.08 0.19 2.79
CA VAL A 78 12.29 0.74 4.13
C VAL A 78 13.79 0.81 4.37
N PRO A 79 14.45 1.97 4.17
CA PRO A 79 15.88 2.09 4.35
C PRO A 79 16.33 1.98 5.81
#